data_AF-A0A645GAT8-F1
#
_entry.id   AF-A0A645GAT8-F1
#
_cell.length_a   1.000
_cell.length_b   1.000
_cell.length_c   1.000
_cell.angle_alpha   90.00
_cell.angle_beta   90.00
_cell.angle_gamma   90.00
#
_symmetry.space_group_name_H-M   'P 1'
#
loop_
_entity.id
_entity.type
_entity.pdbx_description
1 polymer ?
#
loop_
_entity_poly.entity_id
_entity_poly.type
_entity_poly.pdbx_seq_one_letter_code
_entity_poly.pdbx_strand_id
1 'polypeptide(L)'
;MAGGNALLNAMIAPLLGVPLSLRQSLMAVLMSFAIASAILGSFSPLAAYLVWNAPPLDVEISRTSGPYAAIMLTHVILIAFSGIVANVHLLKLLWNIAGSRAAAYRVLVAWLAGNLFLGSQLCWILRPFIGAPGLPVQFLRNEAFRGSFYEAVLAAFLRITGMN
;
A
#
# COMPACT_ATOMS: atom_id res chain seq x y z
N MET A 1 10.28 8.62 6.31
CA MET A 1 9.95 7.40 5.51
C MET A 1 10.72 7.28 4.19
N ALA A 2 11.02 8.37 3.49
CA ALA A 2 11.68 8.32 2.18
C ALA A 2 13.17 7.91 2.21
N GLY A 3 13.91 8.21 3.29
CA GLY A 3 15.37 8.02 3.33
C GLY A 3 15.84 6.57 3.32
N GLY A 4 15.23 5.70 4.15
CA GLY A 4 15.63 4.30 4.25
C GLY A 4 15.29 3.48 3.00
N ASN A 5 14.13 3.74 2.40
CA ASN A 5 13.70 3.07 1.18
C ASN A 5 14.47 3.58 -0.06
N ALA A 6 14.92 4.84 -0.04
CA ALA A 6 15.83 5.37 -1.06
C ALA A 6 17.24 4.77 -0.93
N LEU A 7 17.77 4.62 0.29
CA LEU A 7 19.10 4.04 0.52
C LEU A 7 19.18 2.55 0.12
N LEU A 8 18.20 1.74 0.52
CA LEU A 8 18.15 0.33 0.13
C LEU A 8 18.02 0.16 -1.39
N ASN A 9 17.15 0.94 -2.05
CA ASN A 9 17.02 0.89 -3.51
C ASN A 9 18.26 1.47 -4.23
N ALA A 10 18.98 2.42 -3.64
CA ALA A 10 20.24 2.95 -4.16
C ALA A 10 21.36 1.91 -4.20
N MET A 11 21.44 1.05 -3.17
CA MET A 11 22.50 0.06 -3.02
C MET A 11 22.26 -1.19 -3.87
N ILE A 12 20.98 -1.51 -4.19
CA ILE A 12 20.61 -2.71 -4.93
C ILE A 12 20.52 -2.46 -6.44
N ALA A 13 20.27 -1.22 -6.88
CA ALA A 13 20.13 -0.86 -8.30
C ALA A 13 21.37 -1.19 -9.18
N PRO A 14 22.64 -1.05 -8.72
CA PRO A 14 23.80 -1.44 -9.52
C PRO A 14 23.97 -2.96 -9.66
N LEU A 15 23.44 -3.75 -8.72
CA LEU A 15 23.61 -5.21 -8.65
C LEU A 15 22.71 -5.99 -9.64
N LEU A 16 21.68 -5.35 -10.19
CA LEU A 16 20.71 -5.99 -11.10
C LEU A 16 20.94 -5.69 -12.59
N GLY A 17 22.05 -5.00 -12.94
CA GLY A 17 22.49 -4.83 -14.33
C GLY A 17 21.62 -3.88 -15.18
N VAL A 18 20.80 -3.04 -14.54
CA VAL A 18 20.04 -1.99 -15.23
C VAL A 18 20.70 -0.65 -14.91
N PRO A 19 21.01 0.22 -15.90
CA PRO A 19 21.64 1.52 -15.69
C PRO A 19 20.64 2.54 -15.12
N LEU A 20 20.06 2.24 -13.95
CA LEU A 20 19.15 3.12 -13.23
C LEU A 20 19.90 3.78 -12.09
N SER A 21 20.16 5.07 -12.22
CA SER A 21 20.62 5.89 -11.10
C SER A 21 19.55 5.96 -9.99
N LEU A 22 19.98 6.17 -8.74
CA LEU A 22 19.06 6.39 -7.61
C LEU A 22 18.04 7.49 -7.91
N ARG A 23 18.46 8.57 -8.58
CA ARG A 23 17.58 9.66 -8.96
C ARG A 23 16.48 9.21 -9.93
N GLN A 24 16.82 8.39 -10.93
CA GLN A 24 15.83 7.85 -11.88
C GLN A 24 14.87 6.88 -11.21
N SER A 25 15.37 6.02 -10.30
CA SER A 25 14.51 5.15 -9.50
C SER A 25 13.54 5.94 -8.63
N LEU A 26 14.03 6.97 -7.92
CA LEU A 26 13.20 7.82 -7.08
C LEU A 26 12.14 8.57 -7.90
N MET A 27 12.51 9.16 -9.04
CA MET A 27 11.57 9.84 -9.93
C MET A 27 10.52 8.90 -10.51
N ALA A 28 10.90 7.66 -10.88
CA ALA A 28 9.96 6.66 -11.37
C ALA A 28 8.92 6.28 -10.30
N VAL A 29 9.36 6.09 -9.06
CA VAL A 29 8.47 5.81 -7.93
C VAL A 29 7.55 7.00 -7.65
N LEU A 30 8.08 8.22 -7.61
CA LEU A 30 7.28 9.45 -7.41
C LEU A 30 6.25 9.65 -8.52
N MET A 31 6.60 9.37 -9.77
CA MET A 31 5.65 9.42 -10.90
C MET A 31 4.54 8.38 -10.74
N SER A 32 4.87 7.15 -10.32
CA SER A 32 3.85 6.13 -10.02
C SER A 32 2.89 6.60 -8.92
N PHE A 33 3.40 7.19 -7.84
CA PHE A 33 2.55 7.77 -6.79
C PHE A 33 1.73 8.96 -7.28
N ALA A 34 2.30 9.83 -8.13
CA ALA A 34 1.57 10.95 -8.70
C ALA A 34 0.41 10.50 -9.58
N ILE A 35 0.61 9.48 -10.43
CA ILE A 35 -0.47 8.88 -11.23
C ILE A 35 -1.54 8.28 -10.32
N ALA A 36 -1.15 7.53 -9.30
CA ALA A 36 -2.10 6.93 -8.37
C ALA A 36 -2.95 7.99 -7.63
N SER A 37 -2.29 9.04 -7.14
CA SER A 37 -2.93 10.18 -6.47
C SER A 37 -3.84 10.97 -7.41
N ALA A 38 -3.44 11.17 -8.66
CA ALA A 38 -4.27 11.82 -9.67
C ALA A 38 -5.55 11.02 -9.94
N ILE A 39 -5.43 9.70 -10.14
CA ILE A 39 -6.58 8.81 -10.35
C ILE A 39 -7.52 8.86 -9.15
N LEU A 40 -6.99 8.69 -7.94
CA LEU A 40 -7.81 8.73 -6.71
C LEU A 40 -8.44 10.11 -6.50
N GLY A 41 -7.70 11.19 -6.77
CA GLY A 41 -8.22 12.55 -6.73
C GLY A 41 -9.37 12.77 -7.71
N SER A 42 -9.28 12.21 -8.93
CA SER A 42 -10.36 12.26 -9.92
C SER A 42 -11.60 11.48 -9.50
N PHE A 43 -11.45 10.38 -8.76
CA PHE A 43 -12.58 9.62 -8.22
C PHE A 43 -13.12 10.15 -6.88
N SER A 44 -12.43 11.10 -6.24
CA SER A 44 -12.83 11.68 -4.95
C SER A 44 -14.26 12.27 -4.96
N PRO A 45 -14.70 13.03 -5.99
CA PRO A 45 -16.07 13.55 -6.04
C PRO A 45 -17.13 12.43 -6.10
N LEU A 46 -16.84 11.34 -6.82
CA LEU A 46 -17.74 10.18 -6.90
C LEU A 46 -17.84 9.46 -5.56
N ALA A 47 -16.70 9.24 -4.89
CA ALA A 47 -16.67 8.64 -3.56
C ALA A 47 -17.41 9.52 -2.53
N ALA A 48 -17.22 10.84 -2.57
CA ALA A 48 -17.92 11.79 -1.71
C ALA A 48 -19.43 11.78 -1.96
N TYR A 49 -19.85 11.72 -3.23
CA TYR A 49 -21.27 11.62 -3.59
C TYR A 49 -21.91 10.33 -3.06
N LEU A 50 -21.23 9.19 -3.14
CA LEU A 50 -21.73 7.93 -2.59
C LEU A 50 -21.94 7.99 -1.07
N VAL A 51 -20.98 8.59 -0.35
CA VAL A 51 -21.10 8.81 1.10
C VAL A 51 -22.25 9.78 1.42
N TRP A 52 -22.42 10.83 0.63
CA TRP A 52 -23.48 11.82 0.82
C TRP A 52 -24.89 11.22 0.68
N ASN A 53 -25.06 10.22 -0.19
CA ASN A 53 -26.33 9.53 -0.39
C ASN A 53 -26.55 8.33 0.55
N ALA A 54 -25.58 8.02 1.40
CA ALA A 54 -25.69 6.90 2.31
C ALA A 54 -26.65 7.20 3.48
N PRO A 55 -27.44 6.22 3.95
CA PRO A 55 -28.22 6.37 5.17
C PRO A 55 -27.33 6.73 6.37
N PRO A 56 -27.87 7.39 7.41
CA PRO A 56 -27.12 7.71 8.62
C PRO A 56 -26.46 6.45 9.21
N LEU A 57 -25.12 6.49 9.29
CA LEU A 57 -24.30 5.42 9.84
C LEU A 57 -24.29 5.56 11.37
N ASP A 58 -25.31 5.03 12.05
CA ASP A 58 -25.30 4.91 13.52
C ASP A 58 -24.28 3.85 13.98
N VAL A 59 -23.76 3.99 15.20
CA VAL A 59 -22.56 3.27 15.64
C VAL A 59 -22.79 1.74 15.76
N GLU A 60 -24.03 1.31 16.01
CA GLU A 60 -24.40 -0.11 16.19
C GLU A 60 -24.77 -0.82 14.88
N ILE A 61 -25.47 -0.17 13.94
CA ILE A 61 -25.93 -0.82 12.70
C ILE A 61 -24.85 -0.74 11.61
N SER A 62 -23.93 0.23 11.69
CA SER A 62 -22.91 0.49 10.67
C SER A 62 -22.01 -0.70 10.32
N ARG A 63 -21.70 -1.60 11.25
CA ARG A 63 -20.78 -2.73 10.96
C ARG A 63 -21.43 -3.86 10.15
N THR A 64 -22.76 -3.91 10.13
CA THR A 64 -23.53 -5.00 9.50
C THR A 64 -24.40 -4.49 8.34
N SER A 65 -24.40 -3.18 8.08
CA SER A 65 -25.25 -2.58 7.05
C SER A 65 -24.65 -2.73 5.65
N GLY A 66 -25.48 -3.13 4.69
CA GLY A 66 -25.12 -3.22 3.27
C GLY A 66 -24.49 -1.93 2.70
N PRO A 67 -24.97 -0.72 3.06
CA PRO A 67 -24.37 0.54 2.61
C PRO A 67 -22.94 0.77 3.09
N TYR A 68 -22.61 0.44 4.35
CA TYR A 68 -21.23 0.57 4.86
C TYR A 68 -20.28 -0.38 4.13
N ALA A 69 -20.68 -1.63 3.93
CA ALA A 69 -19.91 -2.59 3.14
C ALA A 69 -19.71 -2.11 1.70
N ALA A 70 -20.74 -1.52 1.08
CA ALA A 70 -20.64 -0.96 -0.27
C ALA A 70 -19.61 0.18 -0.34
N ILE A 71 -19.66 1.15 0.58
CA ILE A 71 -18.69 2.27 0.64
C ILE A 71 -17.28 1.74 0.85
N MET A 72 -17.08 0.80 1.78
CA MET A 72 -15.77 0.20 2.04
C MET A 72 -15.24 -0.50 0.79
N LEU A 73 -16.05 -1.33 0.14
CA LEU A 73 -15.66 -2.04 -1.08
C LEU A 73 -15.35 -1.06 -2.22
N THR A 74 -16.13 0.01 -2.40
CA THR A 74 -15.84 1.04 -3.39
C THR A 74 -14.44 1.65 -3.17
N HIS A 75 -14.11 2.03 -1.93
CA HIS A 75 -12.78 2.57 -1.64
C HIS A 75 -11.66 1.55 -1.91
N VAL A 76 -11.85 0.30 -1.49
CA VAL A 76 -10.89 -0.77 -1.77
C VAL A 76 -10.68 -0.97 -3.27
N ILE A 77 -11.75 -0.98 -4.06
CA ILE A 77 -11.69 -1.13 -5.51
C ILE A 77 -10.97 0.07 -6.15
N LEU A 78 -11.28 1.30 -5.74
CA LEU A 78 -10.64 2.50 -6.27
C LEU A 78 -9.14 2.53 -5.98
N ILE A 79 -8.73 2.18 -4.75
CA ILE A 79 -7.33 2.10 -4.34
C ILE A 79 -6.61 1.00 -5.12
N ALA A 80 -7.21 -0.18 -5.22
CA ALA A 80 -6.64 -1.31 -5.97
C ALA A 80 -6.48 -0.97 -7.45
N PHE A 81 -7.52 -0.43 -8.08
CA PHE A 81 -7.50 -0.01 -9.48
C PHE A 81 -6.42 1.04 -9.74
N SER A 82 -6.39 2.10 -8.93
CA SER A 82 -5.37 3.16 -9.04
C SER A 82 -3.95 2.60 -8.92
N GLY A 83 -3.72 1.73 -7.94
CA GLY A 83 -2.45 1.05 -7.75
C GLY A 83 -2.04 0.19 -8.95
N ILE A 84 -2.97 -0.58 -9.52
CA ILE A 84 -2.71 -1.40 -10.72
C ILE A 84 -2.33 -0.51 -11.91
N VAL A 85 -3.11 0.54 -12.20
CA VAL A 85 -2.85 1.44 -13.34
C VAL A 85 -1.51 2.16 -13.21
N ALA A 86 -1.17 2.61 -11.99
CA ALA A 86 0.11 3.25 -11.72
C ALA A 86 1.29 2.28 -11.93
N ASN A 87 1.20 1.06 -11.42
CA ASN A 87 2.26 0.05 -11.59
C ASN A 87 2.39 -0.44 -13.04
N VAL A 88 1.30 -0.48 -13.82
CA VAL A 88 1.36 -0.78 -15.26
C VAL A 88 2.10 0.33 -16.01
N HIS A 89 1.86 1.60 -15.68
CA HIS A 89 2.64 2.70 -16.26
C HIS A 89 4.11 2.64 -15.84
N LEU A 90 4.38 2.32 -14.58
CA LEU A 90 5.73 2.13 -14.08
C LEU A 90 6.48 1.03 -14.83
N LEU A 91 5.82 -0.11 -15.08
CA LEU A 91 6.39 -1.21 -15.86
C LEU A 91 6.75 -0.78 -17.28
N LYS A 92 5.87 -0.02 -17.94
CA LYS A 92 6.14 0.54 -19.29
C LYS A 92 7.34 1.48 -19.27
N LEU A 93 7.46 2.35 -18.27
CA LEU A 93 8.63 3.22 -18.09
C LEU A 93 9.91 2.42 -17.89
N LEU A 94 9.87 1.39 -17.03
CA LEU A 94 11.01 0.51 -16.78
C LEU A 94 11.40 -0.27 -18.03
N TRP A 95 10.44 -0.73 -18.85
CA TRP A 95 10.73 -1.36 -20.14
C TRP A 95 11.46 -0.43 -21.10
N ASN A 96 11.02 0.83 -21.19
CA ASN A 96 11.65 1.82 -22.06
C ASN A 96 13.09 2.16 -21.61
N ILE A 97 13.37 2.12 -20.30
CA ILE A 97 14.69 2.45 -19.75
C ILE A 97 15.64 1.24 -19.76
N ALA A 98 15.16 0.05 -19.41
CA ALA A 98 16.00 -1.13 -19.23
C ALA A 98 16.34 -1.85 -20.54
N GLY A 99 15.60 -1.59 -21.64
CA GLY A 99 15.78 -2.27 -22.93
C GLY A 99 15.44 -3.77 -22.93
N SER A 100 15.16 -4.37 -21.77
CA SER A 100 14.81 -5.79 -21.60
C SER A 100 13.54 -5.95 -20.78
N ARG A 101 12.60 -6.74 -21.31
CA ARG A 101 11.32 -7.00 -20.64
C ARG A 101 11.48 -7.76 -19.32
N ALA A 102 12.39 -8.71 -19.28
CA ALA A 102 12.66 -9.52 -18.10
C ALA A 102 13.31 -8.71 -16.98
N ALA A 103 14.24 -7.81 -17.32
CA ALA A 103 14.91 -6.96 -16.34
C ALA A 103 13.94 -6.00 -15.64
N ALA A 104 13.09 -5.31 -16.43
CA ALA A 104 12.08 -4.41 -15.87
C ALA A 104 11.07 -5.13 -14.97
N TYR A 105 10.64 -6.35 -15.34
CA TYR A 105 9.71 -7.13 -14.52
C TYR A 105 10.37 -7.53 -13.18
N ARG A 106 11.62 -7.99 -13.19
CA ARG A 106 12.38 -8.30 -11.97
C ARG A 106 12.51 -7.08 -11.06
N VAL A 107 12.81 -5.92 -11.63
CA VAL A 107 12.90 -4.65 -10.87
C VAL A 107 11.53 -4.29 -10.27
N LEU A 108 10.45 -4.38 -11.04
CA LEU A 108 9.11 -4.12 -10.53
C LEU A 108 8.74 -5.07 -9.38
N VAL A 109 8.98 -6.37 -9.53
CA VAL A 109 8.71 -7.37 -8.49
C VAL A 109 9.54 -7.08 -7.23
N ALA A 110 10.83 -6.75 -7.38
CA ALA A 110 11.68 -6.39 -6.26
C ALA A 110 11.16 -5.15 -5.53
N TRP A 111 10.72 -4.12 -6.27
CA TRP A 111 10.15 -2.90 -5.68
C TRP A 111 8.81 -3.15 -4.99
N LEU A 112 7.93 -3.97 -5.58
CA LEU A 112 6.67 -4.36 -4.96
C LEU A 112 6.90 -5.17 -3.68
N ALA A 113 7.84 -6.12 -3.71
CA ALA A 113 8.22 -6.90 -2.54
C ALA A 113 8.80 -6.02 -1.43
N GLY A 114 9.70 -5.09 -1.76
CA GLY A 114 10.25 -4.12 -0.81
C GLY A 114 9.18 -3.21 -0.21
N ASN A 115 8.26 -2.72 -1.02
CA ASN A 115 7.14 -1.89 -0.56
C ASN A 115 6.15 -2.67 0.31
N LEU A 116 5.88 -3.94 0.00
CA LEU A 116 5.04 -4.81 0.83
C LEU A 116 5.72 -5.11 2.17
N PHE A 117 7.02 -5.40 2.15
CA PHE A 117 7.80 -5.72 3.33
C PHE A 117 7.90 -4.50 4.27
N LEU A 118 8.31 -3.34 3.73
CA LEU A 118 8.41 -2.13 4.52
C LEU A 118 7.01 -1.63 4.92
N GLY A 119 6.06 -1.63 3.98
CA GLY A 119 4.70 -1.15 4.18
C GLY A 119 3.96 -1.91 5.29
N SER A 120 4.07 -3.24 5.33
CA SER A 120 3.45 -4.04 6.39
C SER A 120 4.00 -3.70 7.78
N GLN A 121 5.31 -3.49 7.91
CA GLN A 121 5.91 -3.06 9.18
C GLN A 121 5.54 -1.63 9.55
N LEU A 122 5.42 -0.75 8.58
CA LEU A 122 4.96 0.60 8.83
C LEU A 122 3.49 0.64 9.27
N CYS A 123 2.61 -0.15 8.66
CA CYS A 123 1.23 -0.32 9.10
C CYS A 123 1.10 -1.03 10.46
N TRP A 124 2.11 -1.81 10.86
CA TRP A 124 2.16 -2.42 12.19
C TRP A 124 2.51 -1.41 13.28
N ILE A 125 3.46 -0.51 12.98
CA ILE A 125 3.89 0.57 13.88
C ILE A 125 2.84 1.68 13.94
N LEU A 126 2.43 2.16 12.77
CA LEU A 126 1.41 3.18 12.59
C LEU A 126 0.07 2.48 12.57
N ARG A 127 -0.65 2.47 13.69
CA ARG A 127 -1.98 1.88 13.78
C ARG A 127 -2.93 2.76 12.95
N PRO A 128 -3.20 2.46 11.65
CA PRO A 128 -3.79 3.44 10.76
C PRO A 128 -5.32 3.47 10.89
N PHE A 129 -5.89 2.69 11.81
CA PHE A 129 -7.33 2.54 12.01
C PHE A 129 -7.92 3.77 12.68
N ILE A 130 -8.08 4.84 11.91
CA ILE A 130 -9.03 5.90 12.20
C ILE A 130 -10.42 5.30 11.90
N GLY A 131 -11.19 4.98 12.94
CA GLY A 131 -12.60 4.60 12.77
C GLY A 131 -13.03 3.21 13.23
N ALA A 132 -12.29 2.51 14.11
CA ALA A 132 -12.88 1.40 14.86
C ALA A 132 -13.80 1.99 15.96
N PRO A 133 -15.15 1.81 15.88
CA PRO A 133 -16.03 2.38 16.89
C PRO A 133 -15.72 1.80 18.27
N GLY A 134 -15.24 2.62 19.20
CA GLY A 134 -14.94 2.22 20.57
C GLY A 134 -13.45 2.03 20.94
N LEU A 135 -12.51 2.27 20.02
CA LEU A 135 -11.07 2.33 20.37
C LEU A 135 -10.56 3.78 20.31
N PRO A 136 -9.72 4.21 21.27
CA PRO A 136 -9.10 5.53 21.21
C PRO A 136 -8.22 5.63 19.96
N VAL A 137 -8.26 6.80 19.30
CA VAL A 137 -7.38 7.09 18.17
C VAL A 137 -5.93 7.03 18.65
N GLN A 138 -5.16 6.07 18.13
CA GLN A 138 -3.75 5.89 18.45
C GLN A 138 -2.95 5.87 17.15
N PHE A 139 -2.16 6.91 16.91
CA PHE A 139 -1.32 7.02 15.71
C PHE A 139 -0.13 6.07 15.72
N LEU A 140 0.49 5.87 16.89
CA LEU A 140 1.49 4.85 17.13
C LEU A 140 0.93 3.77 18.04
N ARG A 141 1.27 2.52 17.76
CA ARG A 141 1.00 1.41 18.68
C ARG A 141 1.79 1.67 19.98
N ASN A 142 1.14 1.58 21.15
CA ASN A 142 1.82 1.75 22.45
C ASN A 142 3.00 0.77 22.64
N GLU A 143 2.94 -0.38 21.96
CA GLU A 143 3.99 -1.38 21.91
C GLU A 143 4.63 -1.47 20.50
N ALA A 144 4.79 -0.35 19.81
CA ALA A 144 5.32 -0.30 18.43
C ALA A 144 6.64 -1.06 18.24
N PHE A 145 7.46 -1.16 19.28
CA PHE A 145 8.76 -1.84 19.25
C PHE A 145 8.79 -3.22 19.93
N ARG A 146 7.66 -3.71 20.48
CA ARG A 146 7.58 -5.06 21.04
C ARG A 146 6.91 -6.00 20.04
N GLY A 147 7.77 -6.74 19.34
CA GLY A 147 7.40 -7.72 18.33
C GLY A 147 7.07 -7.11 16.97
N SER A 148 7.08 -7.96 15.94
CA SER A 148 6.97 -7.54 14.53
C SER A 148 5.68 -8.04 13.86
N PHE A 149 5.26 -7.39 12.77
CA PHE A 149 4.14 -7.89 11.94
C PHE A 149 4.34 -9.36 11.56
N TYR A 150 5.56 -9.74 11.18
CA TYR A 150 5.90 -11.10 10.76
C TYR A 150 5.75 -12.12 11.87
N GLU A 151 6.15 -11.77 13.10
CA GLU A 151 5.93 -12.63 14.27
C GLU A 151 4.44 -12.85 14.55
N ALA A 152 3.62 -11.79 14.43
CA ALA A 152 2.19 -11.90 14.63
C ALA A 152 1.51 -12.76 13.55
N VAL A 153 1.94 -12.65 12.29
CA VAL A 153 1.47 -13.52 11.20
C VAL A 153 1.88 -14.96 11.42
N LEU A 154 3.13 -15.22 11.81
CA LEU A 154 3.61 -16.56 12.09
C LEU A 154 2.85 -17.19 13.27
N ALA A 155 2.66 -16.44 14.36
CA ALA A 155 1.88 -16.90 15.51
C ALA A 155 0.42 -17.19 15.13
N ALA A 156 -0.20 -16.36 14.30
CA ALA A 156 -1.55 -16.59 13.79
C ALA A 156 -1.61 -17.84 12.91
N PHE A 157 -0.62 -18.03 12.03
CA PHE A 157 -0.52 -19.21 11.18
C PHE A 157 -0.38 -20.49 12.01
N LEU A 158 0.55 -20.53 12.97
CA LEU A 158 0.76 -21.67 13.87
C LEU A 158 -0.49 -21.99 14.70
N ARG A 159 -1.24 -20.95 15.11
CA ARG A 159 -2.51 -21.11 15.83
C ARG A 159 -3.61 -21.73 14.97
N ILE A 160 -3.63 -21.44 13.67
CA ILE A 160 -4.59 -22.01 12.71
C ILE A 160 -4.20 -23.44 12.33
N THR A 161 -2.90 -23.72 12.18
CA THR A 161 -2.41 -25.07 11.84
C THR A 161 -2.33 -26.01 13.04
N GLY A 162 -2.66 -25.54 14.25
CA GLY A 162 -2.67 -26.35 15.47
C GLY A 162 -1.28 -26.79 15.94
N MET A 163 -0.23 -26.07 15.52
CA MET A 163 1.17 -26.35 15.91
C MET A 163 1.58 -25.63 17.20
N ASN A 164 0.62 -25.31 18.07
CA ASN A 164 0.81 -24.63 19.36
C ASN A 164 0.45 -25.55 20.52
#